data_AF-A0A3M1B6I8-F1
#
_entry.id   AF-A0A3M1B6I8-F1
#
_cell.length_a   1.000
_cell.length_b   1.000
_cell.length_c   1.000
_cell.angle_alpha   90.00
_cell.angle_beta   90.00
_cell.angle_gamma   90.00
#
_symmetry.space_group_name_H-M   'P 1'
#
loop_
_entity.id
_entity.type
_entity.pdbx_description
1 polymer ?
#
loop_
_entity_poly.entity_id
_entity_poly.type
_entity_poly.pdbx_seq_one_letter_code
_entity_poly.pdbx_strand_id
1 'polypeptide(L)' 'MKSRHKKRPDKVNVITLGCSKNLVDSENIITQLQANEYEVTHEAENDDA' A
#
# COMPACT_ATOMS: atom_id res chain seq x y z
N MET A 1 -10.48 -21.66 -24.04
CA MET A 1 -9.19 -21.37 -23.37
C MET A 1 -9.46 -20.48 -22.17
N LYS A 2 -9.18 -20.92 -20.93
CA LYS A 2 -9.32 -20.08 -19.73
C LYS A 2 -8.10 -19.16 -19.64
N SER A 3 -8.32 -17.86 -19.83
CA SER A 3 -7.33 -16.82 -19.56
C SER A 3 -6.86 -16.94 -18.11
N ARG A 4 -5.59 -17.30 -17.90
CA ARG A 4 -4.99 -17.30 -16.57
C ARG A 4 -4.70 -15.85 -16.18
N HIS A 5 -5.68 -15.17 -15.61
CA HIS A 5 -5.44 -13.95 -14.87
C HIS A 5 -4.71 -14.33 -13.57
N LYS A 6 -3.37 -14.37 -13.63
CA LYS A 6 -2.55 -14.47 -12.43
C LYS A 6 -2.75 -13.16 -11.70
N LYS A 7 -3.58 -13.16 -10.64
CA LYS A 7 -3.67 -12.01 -9.72
C LYS A 7 -2.25 -11.73 -9.25
N ARG A 8 -1.67 -10.63 -9.73
CA ARG A 8 -0.45 -10.09 -9.14
C ARG A 8 -0.83 -9.70 -7.70
N PRO A 9 0.07 -9.86 -6.72
CA PRO A 9 -0.19 -9.26 -5.41
C PRO A 9 -0.46 -7.77 -5.65
N ASP A 10 -1.58 -7.29 -5.12
CA ASP A 10 -1.97 -5.90 -5.29
C ASP A 10 -0.93 -5.04 -4.56
N LYS A 11 -0.23 -4.17 -5.31
CA LYS A 11 0.77 -3.26 -4.77
C LYS A 11 0.09 -1.97 -4.33
N VAL A 12 0.33 -1.52 -3.11
CA VAL A 12 -0.33 -0.36 -2.49
C VAL A 12 0.73 0.64 -2.04
N ASN A 13 0.66 1.86 -2.56
CA ASN A 13 1.49 2.97 -2.08
C ASN A 13 0.67 3.86 -1.14
N VAL A 14 1.12 4.01 0.10
CA VAL A 14 0.48 4.86 1.11
C VAL A 14 1.17 6.22 1.09
N ILE A 15 0.39 7.28 0.85
CA ILE A 15 0.85 8.67 0.91
C ILE A 15 0.13 9.36 2.06
N THR A 16 0.87 9.76 3.09
CA THR A 16 0.30 10.41 4.28
C THR A 16 0.25 11.92 4.06
N LEU A 17 -0.93 12.44 3.71
CA LEU A 17 -1.15 13.88 3.59
C LEU A 17 -1.69 14.44 4.91
N GLY A 18 -0.95 15.35 5.57
CA GLY A 18 -1.40 16.02 6.79
C GLY A 18 -0.30 16.28 7.82
N CYS A 19 -0.71 16.72 9.02
CA CYS A 19 0.22 16.97 10.14
C CYS A 19 0.55 15.67 10.91
N SER A 20 1.37 15.78 11.96
CA SER A 20 1.92 14.68 12.76
C SER A 20 0.90 13.69 13.37
N LYS A 21 -0.40 14.02 13.40
CA LYS A 21 -1.45 13.10 13.86
C LYS A 21 -1.72 11.96 12.87
N ASN A 22 -1.50 12.16 11.58
CA ASN A 22 -1.80 11.17 10.54
C ASN A 22 -0.69 10.11 10.36
N LEU A 23 0.46 10.27 11.02
CA LEU A 23 1.57 9.31 10.97
C LEU A 23 1.20 7.99 11.65
N VAL A 24 0.70 8.05 12.89
CA VAL A 24 0.33 6.87 13.67
C VAL A 24 -0.87 6.13 13.03
N ASP A 25 -1.82 6.89 12.47
CA ASP A 25 -2.94 6.29 11.74
C ASP A 25 -2.48 5.56 10.47
N SER A 26 -1.47 6.11 9.78
CA SER A 26 -0.90 5.48 8.58
C SER A 26 -0.16 4.19 8.91
N GLU A 27 0.57 4.13 10.03
CA GLU A 27 1.27 2.91 10.50
C GLU A 27 0.30 1.76 10.79
N ASN A 28 -0.84 2.06 11.42
CA ASN A 28 -1.88 1.08 11.67
C ASN A 28 -2.45 0.51 10.37
N ILE A 29 -2.72 1.37 9.38
CA ILE A 29 -3.24 0.95 8.07
C ILE A 29 -2.21 0.09 7.31
N ILE A 30 -0.95 0.52 7.27
CA ILE A 30 0.15 -0.22 6.62
C ILE A 30 0.27 -1.63 7.21
N THR A 31 0.23 -1.74 8.55
CA THR A 31 0.31 -3.03 9.25
C THR A 31 -0.84 -3.96 8.86
N GLN A 32 -2.07 -3.45 8.76
CA GLN A 32 -3.21 -4.27 8.35
C GLN A 32 -3.11 -4.71 6.89
N LEU A 33 -2.64 -3.83 6.00
CA LEU A 33 -2.43 -4.18 4.59
C LEU A 33 -1.36 -5.27 4.45
N GLN A 34 -0.24 -5.16 5.16
CA GLN A 34 0.80 -6.19 5.18
C GLN A 34 0.28 -7.53 5.74
N ALA A 35 -0.55 -7.49 6.80
CA ALA A 35 -1.17 -8.68 7.36
C ALA A 35 -2.15 -9.38 6.40
N ASN A 36 -2.70 -8.65 5.43
CA ASN A 36 -3.55 -9.18 4.36
C ASN A 36 -2.77 -9.49 3.07
N GLU A 37 -1.45 -9.65 3.16
CA GLU A 37 -0.57 -10.07 2.06
C GLU A 37 -0.48 -9.08 0.89
N TYR A 38 -0.75 -7.78 1.13
CA TYR A 38 -0.50 -6.72 0.15
C TYR A 38 0.98 -6.32 0.12
N GLU A 39 1.48 -5.95 -1.06
CA GLU A 39 2.82 -5.36 -1.21
C GLU A 39 2.71 -3.85 -0.95
N VAL A 40 3.07 -3.42 0.26
CA VAL A 40 2.86 -2.03 0.70
C VAL A 40 4.17 -1.24 0.69
N THR A 41 4.13 -0.04 0.11
CA THR A 41 5.18 0.98 0.23
C THR A 41 4.61 2.23 0.91
N HIS A 42 5.44 2.95 1.67
CA HIS A 42 5.05 4.21 2.32
C HIS A 42 5.95 5.33 1.78
N GLU A 43 5.33 6.40 1.27
CA GLU A 43 6.02 7.57 0.70
C GLU A 43 7.07 7.21 -0.38
N ALA A 44 6.77 6.24 -1.25
CA ALA A 44 7.69 5.88 -2.32
C ALA A 44 7.93 7.06 -3.27
N GLU A 45 9.19 7.50 -3.37
CA GLU A 45 9.59 8.68 -4.16
C GLU A 45 9.43 8.52 -5.69
N ASN A 46 9.13 7.31 -6.19
CA ASN A 46 9.22 6.96 -7.62
C ASN A 46 8.01 6.21 -8.19
N ASP A 47 6.82 6.38 -7.63
CA ASP A 47 5.59 5.95 -8.33
C ASP A 47 5.09 7.17 -9.13
N ASP A 48 5.41 7.21 -10.42
CA ASP A 48 5.08 8.32 -11.33
C ASP A 48 3.61 8.74 -11.17
N ALA A 49 3.39 10.00 -10.76
CA ALA A 49 2.09 10.63 -10.65
C ALA A 49 1.47 10.96 -12.01
#